data_AF-A0A7C1C2E9-F1
#
_entry.id   AF-A0A7C1C2E9-F1
#
_cell.length_a   1.000
_cell.length_b   1.000
_cell.length_c   1.000
_cell.angle_alpha   90.00
_cell.angle_beta   90.00
_cell.angle_gamma   90.00
#
_symmetry.space_group_name_H-M   'P 1'
#
loop_
_entity.id
_entity.type
_entity.pdbx_description
1 polymer ?
#
loop_
_entity_poly.entity_id
_entity_poly.type
_entity_poly.pdbx_seq_one_letter_code
_entity_poly.pdbx_strand_id
1 'polypeptide(L)'
;MEDIIGYIILFALGLGALYLYQWRKDKIRILPVSDQHYQELRLMIFIRRQHGEIQNLIFRVSAKKDIIIQDILVEMISSKQETTSLSLKHLLEDSGFPVHISSGKSSDFEVTMEKFRTEITRQSQQFNTFRLVAETIKGKKFKSHRLAFSKYWSVFKPDSGKYN
;
A
#
# COMPACT_ATOMS: atom_id res chain seq x y z
N MET A 1 22.53 -41.49 -30.84
CA MET A 1 23.18 -40.27 -30.31
C MET A 1 22.30 -39.04 -30.46
N GLU A 2 21.57 -38.89 -31.57
CA GLU A 2 20.60 -37.80 -31.77
C GLU A 2 19.53 -37.72 -30.67
N ASP A 3 18.99 -38.87 -30.22
CA ASP A 3 17.98 -38.87 -29.13
C ASP A 3 18.52 -38.32 -27.82
N ILE A 4 19.77 -38.67 -27.45
CA ILE A 4 20.43 -38.18 -26.23
C ILE A 4 20.60 -36.65 -26.30
N ILE A 5 21.00 -36.13 -27.46
CA ILE A 5 21.14 -34.69 -27.71
C ILE A 5 19.75 -34.01 -27.63
N GLY A 6 18.71 -34.63 -28.19
CA GLY A 6 17.34 -34.15 -28.10
C GLY A 6 16.83 -34.05 -26.66
N TYR A 7 17.08 -35.07 -25.83
CA TYR A 7 16.73 -35.04 -24.41
C TYR A 7 17.50 -33.95 -23.63
N ILE A 8 18.79 -33.74 -23.93
CA ILE A 8 19.59 -32.66 -23.32
C ILE A 8 19.01 -31.29 -23.67
N ILE A 9 18.62 -31.06 -24.92
CA ILE A 9 18.02 -29.79 -25.37
C ILE A 9 16.67 -29.55 -24.67
N LEU A 10 15.79 -30.57 -24.62
CA LEU A 10 14.50 -30.47 -23.93
C LEU A 10 14.67 -30.18 -22.43
N PHE A 11 15.63 -30.83 -21.78
CA PHE A 11 15.91 -30.62 -20.36
C PHE A 11 16.46 -29.21 -20.10
N ALA A 12 17.38 -28.72 -20.94
CA ALA A 12 17.90 -27.37 -20.85
C ALA A 12 16.81 -26.30 -21.06
N LEU A 13 15.90 -26.51 -22.02
CA LEU A 13 14.73 -25.65 -22.24
C LEU A 13 13.79 -25.66 -21.03
N GLY A 14 13.54 -26.83 -20.45
CA GLY A 14 12.72 -26.98 -19.24
C GLY A 14 13.29 -26.23 -18.04
N LEU A 15 14.60 -26.39 -17.78
CA LEU A 15 15.31 -25.65 -16.73
C LEU A 15 15.31 -24.14 -16.99
N GLY A 16 15.53 -23.73 -18.24
CA GLY A 16 15.49 -22.32 -18.64
C GLY A 16 14.10 -21.69 -18.40
N ALA A 17 13.03 -22.40 -18.76
CA ALA A 17 11.66 -21.94 -18.51
C ALA A 17 11.36 -21.83 -17.01
N LEU A 18 11.81 -22.80 -16.20
CA LEU A 18 11.61 -22.80 -14.75
C LEU A 18 12.38 -21.66 -14.07
N TYR A 19 13.63 -21.42 -14.50
CA TYR A 19 14.44 -20.30 -14.05
C TYR A 19 13.78 -18.94 -14.39
N LEU A 20 13.34 -18.75 -15.63
CA LEU A 20 12.64 -17.52 -16.05
C LEU A 20 11.33 -17.31 -15.28
N TYR A 21 10.61 -18.38 -14.98
CA TYR A 21 9.38 -18.34 -14.18
C TYR A 21 9.64 -17.88 -12.75
N GLN A 22 10.65 -18.46 -12.07
CA GLN A 22 11.04 -18.03 -10.72
C GLN A 22 11.52 -16.57 -10.72
N TRP A 23 12.42 -16.22 -11.64
CA TRP A 23 12.94 -14.85 -11.73
C TRP A 23 11.85 -13.80 -11.95
N ARG A 24 10.78 -14.12 -12.70
CA ARG A 24 9.64 -13.21 -12.87
C ARG A 24 8.81 -13.04 -11.60
N LYS A 25 8.75 -14.05 -10.73
CA LYS A 25 8.02 -13.99 -9.45
C LYS A 25 8.74 -13.16 -8.39
N ASP A 26 10.07 -13.13 -8.44
CA ASP A 26 10.88 -12.45 -7.43
C ASP A 26 10.93 -10.92 -7.63
N LYS A 27 10.43 -10.43 -8.77
CA LYS A 27 10.40 -9.00 -9.07
C LYS A 27 9.45 -8.25 -8.12
N ILE A 28 10.04 -7.33 -7.35
CA ILE A 28 9.32 -6.35 -6.54
C ILE A 28 8.57 -5.39 -7.47
N ARG A 29 7.27 -5.21 -7.24
CA ARG A 29 6.42 -4.27 -7.98
C ARG A 29 5.79 -3.28 -7.01
N ILE A 30 5.91 -1.99 -7.29
CA ILE A 30 5.22 -0.93 -6.54
C ILE A 30 4.08 -0.43 -7.42
N LEU A 31 2.84 -0.60 -6.96
CA LEU A 31 1.64 -0.28 -7.73
C LEU A 31 0.85 0.84 -7.04
N PRO A 32 0.49 1.93 -7.75
CA PRO A 32 -0.37 2.97 -7.19
C PRO A 32 -1.80 2.45 -7.05
N VAL A 33 -2.41 2.70 -5.88
CA VAL A 33 -3.80 2.33 -5.56
C VAL A 33 -4.69 3.56 -5.47
N SER A 34 -4.16 4.66 -4.94
CA SER A 34 -4.87 5.93 -4.84
C SER A 34 -3.91 7.08 -5.06
N ASP A 35 -4.38 8.11 -5.74
CA ASP A 35 -3.69 9.38 -5.91
C ASP A 35 -4.69 10.53 -5.71
N GLN A 36 -4.46 11.35 -4.69
CA GLN A 36 -5.32 12.47 -4.31
C GLN A 36 -4.52 13.77 -4.34
N HIS A 37 -5.04 14.76 -5.05
CA HIS A 37 -4.38 16.05 -5.23
C HIS A 37 -5.07 17.13 -4.42
N TYR A 38 -4.33 17.73 -3.51
CA TYR A 38 -4.75 18.91 -2.76
C TYR A 38 -3.92 20.12 -3.20
N GLN A 39 -4.33 21.31 -2.75
CA GLN A 39 -3.59 22.54 -2.97
C GLN A 39 -2.23 22.54 -2.24
N GLU A 40 -2.17 21.92 -1.06
CA GLU A 40 -0.98 21.92 -0.19
C GLU A 40 -0.11 20.67 -0.34
N LEU A 41 -0.69 19.55 -0.74
CA LEU A 41 0.03 18.28 -0.88
C LEU A 41 -0.62 17.37 -1.93
N ARG A 42 0.08 16.31 -2.32
CA ARG A 42 -0.45 15.16 -3.05
C ARG A 42 -0.28 13.92 -2.17
N LEU A 43 -1.38 13.22 -1.93
CA LEU A 43 -1.43 12.01 -1.10
C LEU A 43 -1.56 10.79 -2.01
N MET A 44 -0.56 9.93 -2.00
CA MET A 44 -0.52 8.72 -2.81
C MET A 44 -0.43 7.48 -1.92
N ILE A 45 -1.10 6.42 -2.34
CA ILE A 45 -1.05 5.11 -1.69
C ILE A 45 -0.52 4.13 -2.71
N PHE A 46 0.54 3.43 -2.35
CA PHE A 46 1.10 2.34 -3.13
C PHE A 46 1.05 1.03 -2.36
N ILE A 47 1.00 -0.07 -3.10
CA ILE A 47 1.24 -1.41 -2.57
C ILE A 47 2.56 -1.93 -3.13
N ARG A 48 3.42 -2.45 -2.27
CA ARG A 48 4.59 -3.23 -2.67
C ARG A 48 4.19 -4.69 -2.75
N ARG A 49 4.31 -5.28 -3.94
CA ARG A 49 4.09 -6.72 -4.18
C ARG A 49 5.41 -7.44 -4.42
N GLN A 50 5.58 -8.58 -3.78
CA GLN A 50 6.69 -9.51 -4.00
C GLN A 50 6.17 -10.94 -3.84
N HIS A 51 6.62 -11.88 -4.70
CA HIS A 51 6.13 -13.26 -4.73
C HIS A 51 4.60 -13.41 -4.90
N GLY A 52 3.95 -12.41 -5.53
CA GLY A 52 2.49 -12.41 -5.76
C GLY A 52 1.66 -11.86 -4.60
N GLU A 53 2.28 -11.57 -3.45
CA GLU A 53 1.59 -11.06 -2.26
C GLU A 53 1.90 -9.58 -2.01
N ILE A 54 0.99 -8.88 -1.33
CA ILE A 54 1.23 -7.51 -0.86
C ILE A 54 2.04 -7.58 0.43
N GLN A 55 3.29 -7.11 0.36
CA GLN A 55 4.21 -7.07 1.50
C GLN A 55 4.03 -5.80 2.31
N ASN A 56 3.85 -4.65 1.64
CA ASN A 56 3.80 -3.35 2.30
C ASN A 56 2.75 -2.44 1.69
N LEU A 57 2.20 -1.58 2.55
CA LEU A 57 1.46 -0.39 2.19
C LEU A 57 2.39 0.81 2.36
N ILE A 58 2.54 1.60 1.28
CA ILE A 58 3.39 2.79 1.27
C ILE A 58 2.49 4.01 1.11
N PHE A 59 2.53 4.89 2.08
CA PHE A 59 1.80 6.14 2.09
C PHE A 59 2.77 7.26 1.76
N ARG A 60 2.61 7.86 0.58
CA ARG A 60 3.49 8.94 0.14
C ARG A 60 2.76 10.27 0.27
N VAL A 61 3.34 11.17 1.05
CA VAL A 61 2.90 12.57 1.15
C VAL A 61 3.91 13.42 0.38
N SER A 62 3.49 13.98 -0.75
CA SER A 62 4.32 14.93 -1.53
C SER A 62 3.85 16.34 -1.28
N ALA A 63 4.70 17.17 -0.67
CA ALA A 63 4.37 18.52 -0.26
C ALA A 63 4.47 19.49 -1.44
N LYS A 64 3.40 20.25 -1.70
CA LYS A 64 3.43 21.41 -2.63
C LYS A 64 3.83 22.69 -1.88
N LYS A 65 3.61 22.73 -0.57
CA LYS A 65 4.05 23.78 0.36
C LYS A 65 4.63 23.12 1.61
N ASP A 66 5.48 23.83 2.34
CA ASP A 66 6.04 23.35 3.60
C ASP A 66 4.92 22.91 4.55
N ILE A 67 4.97 21.65 4.98
CA ILE A 67 3.93 21.03 5.78
C ILE A 67 4.54 20.13 6.84
N ILE A 68 3.93 20.15 8.03
CA ILE A 68 4.31 19.30 9.15
C ILE A 68 3.19 18.31 9.36
N ILE A 69 3.47 17.03 9.10
CA ILE A 69 2.56 15.91 9.33
C ILE A 69 2.73 15.44 10.77
N GLN A 70 1.68 15.60 11.56
CA GLN A 70 1.63 15.17 12.95
C GLN A 70 1.30 13.68 13.07
N ASP A 71 0.46 13.14 12.19
CA ASP A 71 -0.02 11.76 12.27
C ASP A 71 -0.45 11.21 10.90
N ILE A 72 -0.45 9.88 10.78
CA ILE A 72 -1.11 9.14 9.72
C ILE A 72 -2.17 8.26 10.37
N LEU A 73 -3.44 8.50 10.03
CA LEU A 73 -4.57 7.78 10.56
C LEU A 73 -5.19 6.87 9.50
N VAL A 74 -5.78 5.77 9.94
CA VAL A 74 -6.73 4.96 9.16
C VAL A 74 -8.12 5.28 9.67
N GLU A 75 -8.96 5.83 8.81
CA GLU A 75 -10.40 5.94 9.07
C GLU A 75 -11.09 4.71 8.48
N MET A 76 -11.51 3.80 9.35
CA MET A 76 -12.34 2.64 9.02
C MET A 76 -13.80 3.08 8.91
N ILE A 77 -14.49 2.63 7.88
CA ILE A 77 -15.86 3.07 7.55
C ILE A 77 -16.78 1.85 7.48
N SER A 78 -17.77 1.83 8.36
CA SER A 78 -18.77 0.75 8.46
C SER A 78 -19.79 0.82 7.32
N SER A 79 -20.62 -0.24 7.21
CA SER A 79 -21.78 -0.26 6.30
C SER A 79 -22.78 0.86 6.59
N LYS A 80 -22.90 1.28 7.85
CA LYS A 80 -23.75 2.39 8.31
C LYS A 80 -23.10 3.77 8.13
N GLN A 81 -21.95 3.85 7.45
CA GLN A 81 -21.15 5.07 7.27
C GLN A 81 -20.58 5.66 8.57
N GLU A 82 -20.55 4.89 9.65
CA GLU A 82 -19.86 5.29 10.88
C GLU A 82 -18.36 5.19 10.66
N THR A 83 -17.62 6.19 11.13
CA THR A 83 -16.17 6.27 10.93
C THR A 83 -15.41 6.17 12.25
N THR A 84 -14.50 5.21 12.32
CA THR A 84 -13.58 5.04 13.45
C THR A 84 -12.17 5.32 13.00
N SER A 85 -11.45 6.19 13.71
CA SER A 85 -10.07 6.58 13.37
C SER A 85 -9.08 5.84 14.24
N LEU A 86 -8.03 5.32 13.63
CA LEU A 86 -6.92 4.64 14.29
C LEU A 86 -5.61 5.31 13.86
N SER A 87 -4.75 5.68 14.82
CA SER A 87 -3.41 6.18 14.50
C SER A 87 -2.48 5.04 14.09
N LEU A 88 -1.62 5.31 13.11
CA LEU A 88 -0.58 4.39 12.66
C LEU A 88 0.81 4.73 13.20
N LYS A 89 0.94 5.72 14.09
CA LYS A 89 2.24 6.15 14.62
C LYS A 89 3.08 5.01 15.18
N HIS A 90 2.46 4.11 15.94
CA HIS A 90 3.13 2.95 16.55
C HIS A 90 3.51 1.87 15.53
N LEU A 91 2.94 1.90 14.32
CA LEU A 91 3.36 1.01 13.23
C LEU A 91 4.45 1.64 12.36
N LEU A 92 4.69 2.95 12.54
CA LEU A 92 5.57 3.80 11.76
C LEU A 92 6.73 4.34 12.62
N GLU A 93 7.19 3.57 13.61
CA GLU A 93 8.14 4.03 14.65
C GLU A 93 9.42 4.64 14.07
N ASP A 94 9.89 4.15 12.93
CA ASP A 94 11.07 4.67 12.22
C ASP A 94 10.87 6.07 11.61
N SER A 95 9.63 6.55 11.52
CA SER A 95 9.29 7.81 10.82
C SER A 95 9.47 9.06 11.69
N GLY A 96 9.58 8.92 13.02
CA GLY A 96 9.87 10.04 13.93
C GLY A 96 8.89 11.21 13.85
N PHE A 97 7.60 10.97 14.10
CA PHE A 97 6.57 12.03 14.09
C PHE A 97 6.83 13.11 15.17
N PRO A 98 6.56 14.40 14.88
CA PRO A 98 6.03 14.93 13.61
C PRO A 98 7.08 15.00 12.50
N VAL A 99 6.64 14.79 11.25
CA VAL A 99 7.49 14.83 10.06
C VAL A 99 7.33 16.14 9.30
N HIS A 100 8.41 16.89 9.18
CA HIS A 100 8.47 18.09 8.35
C HIS A 100 8.82 17.73 6.91
N ILE A 101 7.95 18.10 5.97
CA ILE A 101 8.13 17.87 4.53
C ILE A 101 8.21 19.24 3.84
N SER A 102 9.39 19.60 3.36
CA SER A 102 9.62 20.83 2.60
C SER A 102 8.89 20.79 1.25
N SER A 103 8.54 21.97 0.73
CA SER A 103 7.94 22.14 -0.59
C SER A 103 8.77 21.43 -1.68
N GLY A 104 8.07 20.71 -2.57
CA GLY A 104 8.67 19.93 -3.63
C GLY A 104 9.24 18.57 -3.19
N LYS A 105 9.29 18.27 -1.89
CA LYS A 105 9.75 16.98 -1.36
C LYS A 105 8.60 16.04 -1.05
N SER A 106 8.93 14.76 -0.89
CA SER A 106 8.00 13.72 -0.47
C SER A 106 8.56 12.92 0.70
N SER A 107 7.67 12.45 1.56
CA SER A 107 7.98 11.46 2.59
C SER A 107 7.14 10.21 2.36
N ASP A 108 7.77 9.05 2.51
CA ASP A 108 7.14 7.74 2.42
C ASP A 108 7.01 7.16 3.82
N PHE A 109 5.80 6.75 4.18
CA PHE A 109 5.47 6.06 5.41
C PHE A 109 5.08 4.64 5.05
N GLU A 110 5.88 3.67 5.47
CA GLU A 110 5.72 2.28 5.05
C GLU A 110 5.29 1.39 6.22
N VAL A 111 4.20 0.65 6.04
CA VAL A 111 3.71 -0.33 7.02
C VAL A 111 3.67 -1.70 6.35
N THR A 112 4.17 -2.73 7.04
CA THR A 112 4.03 -4.10 6.55
C THR A 112 2.57 -4.52 6.57
N MET A 113 2.13 -5.26 5.55
CA MET A 113 0.74 -5.66 5.43
C MET A 113 0.29 -6.52 6.61
N GLU A 114 1.20 -7.32 7.18
CA GLU A 114 0.96 -8.10 8.39
C GLU A 114 0.61 -7.21 9.59
N LYS A 115 1.48 -6.24 9.94
CA LYS A 115 1.22 -5.30 11.04
C LYS A 115 -0.08 -4.53 10.82
N PHE A 116 -0.31 -4.07 9.59
CA PHE A 116 -1.53 -3.35 9.23
C PHE A 116 -2.78 -4.20 9.46
N ARG A 117 -2.79 -5.47 9.00
CA ARG A 117 -3.93 -6.40 9.17
C ARG A 117 -4.21 -6.69 10.64
N THR A 118 -3.17 -6.94 11.42
CA THR A 118 -3.32 -7.23 12.85
C THR A 118 -3.99 -6.06 13.55
N GLU A 119 -3.54 -4.83 13.28
CA GLU A 119 -4.07 -3.64 13.95
C GLU A 119 -5.54 -3.35 13.57
N ILE A 120 -5.88 -3.38 12.27
CA ILE A 120 -7.26 -3.10 11.83
C ILE A 120 -8.24 -4.21 12.23
N THR A 121 -7.78 -5.47 12.34
CA THR A 121 -8.64 -6.60 12.74
C THR A 121 -8.88 -6.60 14.25
N ARG A 122 -7.90 -6.14 15.05
CA ARG A 122 -8.03 -5.99 16.51
C ARG A 122 -9.15 -5.04 16.91
N GLN A 123 -9.48 -4.08 16.06
CA GLN A 123 -10.49 -3.03 16.32
C GLN A 123 -11.93 -3.54 16.40
N SER A 124 -12.20 -4.85 16.31
CA SER A 124 -13.48 -5.58 16.52
C SER A 124 -14.72 -5.10 15.76
N GLN A 125 -14.65 -3.95 15.10
CA GLN A 125 -15.72 -3.34 14.33
C GLN A 125 -15.64 -3.84 12.89
N GLN A 126 -16.75 -4.36 12.38
CA GLN A 126 -16.87 -4.69 10.97
C GLN A 126 -16.84 -3.40 10.14
N PHE A 127 -15.82 -3.24 9.33
CA PHE A 127 -15.72 -2.16 8.35
C PHE A 127 -15.75 -2.73 6.93
N ASN A 128 -16.35 -1.98 6.01
CA ASN A 128 -16.41 -2.37 4.60
C ASN A 128 -15.29 -1.70 3.79
N THR A 129 -14.98 -0.46 4.17
CA THR A 129 -14.00 0.37 3.47
C THR A 129 -13.17 1.12 4.49
N PHE A 130 -12.02 1.63 4.08
CA PHE A 130 -11.19 2.50 4.88
C PHE A 130 -10.62 3.63 4.02
N ARG A 131 -10.11 4.67 4.64
CA ARG A 131 -9.31 5.70 3.99
C ARG A 131 -8.17 6.09 4.89
N LEU A 132 -7.08 6.52 4.28
CA LEU A 132 -5.95 7.07 5.02
C LEU A 132 -6.10 8.56 5.16
N VAL A 133 -5.60 9.07 6.27
CA VAL A 133 -5.67 10.49 6.59
C VAL A 133 -4.30 10.95 7.07
N ALA A 134 -3.70 11.88 6.33
CA ALA A 134 -2.55 12.63 6.84
C ALA A 134 -3.08 13.82 7.65
N GLU A 135 -2.74 13.86 8.93
CA GLU A 135 -3.09 14.94 9.83
C GLU A 135 -1.89 15.85 10.06
N THR A 136 -2.09 17.15 9.90
CA THR A 136 -1.06 18.16 10.17
C THR A 136 -1.04 18.57 11.62
N ILE A 137 0.06 19.20 12.04
CA ILE A 137 0.16 19.79 13.39
C ILE A 137 -0.91 20.86 13.67
N LYS A 138 -1.50 21.45 12.62
CA LYS A 138 -2.60 22.42 12.71
C LYS A 138 -3.99 21.77 12.75
N GLY A 139 -4.07 20.43 12.85
CA GLY A 139 -5.32 19.67 12.86
C GLY A 139 -6.00 19.52 11.50
N LYS A 140 -5.40 20.04 10.41
CA LYS A 140 -5.92 19.85 9.06
C LYS A 140 -5.72 18.41 8.61
N LYS A 141 -6.79 17.79 8.07
CA LYS A 141 -6.84 16.39 7.64
C LYS A 141 -6.94 16.27 6.12
N PHE A 142 -6.04 15.52 5.52
CA PHE A 142 -6.03 15.20 4.09
C PHE A 142 -6.34 13.73 3.89
N LYS A 143 -7.38 13.42 3.12
CA LYS A 143 -7.96 12.07 3.07
C LYS A 143 -7.69 11.41 1.72
N SER A 144 -7.32 10.13 1.73
CA SER A 144 -7.25 9.37 0.48
C SER A 144 -8.64 9.09 -0.07
N HIS A 145 -8.69 8.49 -1.25
CA HIS A 145 -9.90 7.78 -1.68
C HIS A 145 -10.30 6.71 -0.66
N ARG A 146 -11.58 6.34 -0.67
CA ARG A 146 -12.05 5.11 -0.01
C ARG A 146 -11.40 3.92 -0.70
N LEU A 147 -10.90 3.00 0.11
CA LEU A 147 -10.27 1.75 -0.28
C LEU A 147 -11.01 0.60 0.41
N ALA A 148 -10.87 -0.59 -0.16
CA ALA A 148 -11.42 -1.82 0.37
C ALA A 148 -10.38 -2.93 0.28
N PHE A 149 -10.60 -3.97 1.08
CA PHE A 149 -9.86 -5.23 0.98
C PHE A 149 -10.68 -6.25 0.20
N SER A 150 -10.01 -7.00 -0.68
CA SER A 150 -10.60 -8.19 -1.28
C SER A 150 -10.57 -9.36 -0.28
N LYS A 151 -11.23 -10.47 -0.61
CA LYS A 151 -11.12 -11.73 0.17
C LYS A 151 -9.67 -12.19 0.37
N TYR A 152 -8.79 -11.85 -0.57
CA TYR A 152 -7.35 -12.16 -0.52
C TYR A 152 -6.53 -10.98 0.03
N TRP A 153 -7.17 -10.06 0.76
CA TRP A 153 -6.54 -8.87 1.35
C TRP A 153 -5.77 -8.00 0.33
N SER A 154 -6.20 -8.00 -0.93
CA SER A 154 -5.72 -7.03 -1.90
C SER A 154 -6.39 -5.69 -1.69
N VAL A 155 -5.64 -4.60 -1.78
CA VAL A 155 -6.18 -3.24 -1.62
C VAL A 155 -6.63 -2.70 -2.96
N PHE A 156 -7.87 -2.21 -3.03
CA PHE A 156 -8.45 -1.64 -4.24
C PHE A 156 -9.40 -0.48 -3.92
N LYS A 157 -9.75 0.32 -4.94
CA LYS A 157 -10.74 1.41 -4.85
C LYS A 157 -12.12 0.88 -5.29
N PRO A 158 -13.15 0.83 -4.42
CA PRO A 158 -14.45 0.25 -4.77
C PRO A 158 -15.21 1.04 -5.86
N ASP A 159 -15.08 2.37 -5.89
CA ASP A 159 -15.78 3.23 -6.86
C ASP A 159 -15.08 3.32 -8.23
N SER A 160 -14.02 2.54 -8.50
CA SER A 160 -13.33 2.61 -9.81
C SER A 160 -13.99 1.80 -10.92
N GLY A 161 -15.20 1.25 -10.70
CA GLY A 161 -16.03 0.69 -11.76
C GLY A 161 -15.30 -0.29 -12.69
N LYS A 162 -14.59 -1.27 -12.12
CA LYS A 162 -14.11 -2.54 -12.71
C LYS A 162 -12.91 -3.04 -11.89
N TYR A 163 -13.10 -4.15 -11.17
CA TYR A 163 -12.53 -5.46 -11.49
C TYR A 163 -12.78 -6.44 -10.32
N ASN A 164 -13.45 -7.55 -10.65
CA ASN A 164 -13.30 -8.85 -9.99
C ASN A 164 -11.88 -9.37 -10.20
#